data_AF-A0A6A6UT79-F1
#
_entry.id   AF-A0A6A6UT79-F1
#
_cell.length_a   1.000
_cell.length_b   1.000
_cell.length_c   1.000
_cell.angle_alpha   90.00
_cell.angle_beta   90.00
_cell.angle_gamma   90.00
#
_symmetry.space_group_name_H-M   'P 1'
#
loop_
_entity.id
_entity.type
_entity.pdbx_description
1 polymer ?
#
loop_
_entity_poly.entity_id
_entity_poly.type
_entity_poly.pdbx_seq_one_letter_code
_entity_poly.pdbx_strand_id
1 'polypeptide(L)'
;MSGSKKNAYDTKQHDTSFRRTWDTAEYAEKGAARDARDREEAKARYEAKLAGKKYHRRASTPPDVRETEARKQRLDVGSMVGKTMLVPAGASIGKRGRGAGFYCEACDLTFKDNLQLVEHYNSKQHQLAVGESGKVRIATVEEVRERLKWLKRKRDEEKKDEVINLEERLEVAREKEDAEREEKRRKRNEKRRKTKNGEGVQGIQYENDGIIC
;
A
#
# COMPACT_ATOMS: atom_id res chain seq x y z
N MET A 1 31.30 6.66 54.98
CA MET A 1 31.54 6.40 53.54
C MET A 1 31.62 4.89 53.33
N SER A 2 30.49 4.21 53.14
CA SER A 2 30.44 2.76 52.94
C SER A 2 30.78 2.43 51.48
N GLY A 3 31.94 1.82 51.25
CA GLY A 3 32.40 1.41 49.92
C GLY A 3 31.41 0.45 49.25
N SER A 4 31.09 0.75 47.99
CA SER A 4 30.29 -0.12 47.12
C SER A 4 30.98 -1.47 46.97
N LYS A 5 30.37 -2.52 47.52
CA LYS A 5 30.83 -3.91 47.34
C LYS A 5 30.56 -4.31 45.89
N LYS A 6 31.61 -4.32 45.07
CA LYS A 6 31.57 -4.89 43.73
C LYS A 6 31.28 -6.39 43.85
N ASN A 7 30.24 -6.86 43.16
CA ASN A 7 29.86 -8.26 43.15
C ASN A 7 30.88 -9.11 42.36
N ALA A 8 31.07 -10.37 42.76
CA ALA A 8 32.07 -11.32 42.24
C ALA A 8 31.98 -11.64 40.73
N TYR A 9 31.01 -11.06 40.01
CA TYR A 9 30.81 -11.23 38.57
C TYR A 9 31.53 -10.17 37.70
N ASP A 10 32.16 -9.17 38.32
CA ASP A 10 32.83 -8.08 37.59
C ASP A 10 34.29 -8.40 37.20
N THR A 11 34.86 -9.51 37.70
CA THR A 11 36.21 -9.97 37.31
C THR A 11 36.12 -10.92 36.11
N LYS A 12 36.00 -10.38 34.89
CA LYS A 12 35.94 -11.17 33.66
C LYS A 12 37.34 -11.53 33.16
N GLN A 13 37.70 -12.81 33.24
CA GLN A 13 38.82 -13.41 32.51
C GLN A 13 38.52 -13.38 30.99
N HIS A 14 39.49 -12.94 30.19
CA HIS A 14 39.35 -12.62 28.76
C HIS A 14 39.13 -13.86 27.85
N ASP A 15 39.23 -15.08 28.38
CA ASP A 15 39.26 -16.35 27.62
C ASP A 15 37.88 -16.90 27.19
N THR A 16 36.80 -16.11 27.36
CA THR A 16 35.44 -16.51 26.96
C THR A 16 34.70 -15.48 26.09
N SER A 17 35.44 -14.54 25.49
CA SER A 17 34.89 -13.41 24.70
C SER A 17 34.11 -13.82 23.44
N PHE A 18 34.20 -15.09 23.00
CA PHE A 18 33.39 -15.64 21.90
C PHE A 18 31.93 -15.92 22.28
N ARG A 19 31.58 -15.89 23.58
CA ARG A 19 30.22 -16.14 24.06
C ARG A 19 29.40 -14.85 24.03
N ARG A 20 28.15 -14.94 23.58
CA ARG A 20 27.19 -13.83 23.64
C ARG A 20 27.08 -13.33 25.08
N THR A 21 27.57 -12.12 25.33
CA THR A 21 27.43 -11.43 26.60
C THR A 21 26.12 -10.64 26.58
N TRP A 22 25.33 -10.78 27.65
CA TRP A 22 24.11 -9.99 27.82
C TRP A 22 24.47 -8.75 28.63
N ASP A 23 24.19 -7.57 28.08
CA ASP A 23 24.36 -6.32 28.84
C ASP A 23 23.20 -6.14 29.82
N THR A 24 23.45 -6.44 31.10
CA THR A 24 22.44 -6.35 32.14
C THR A 24 21.85 -4.94 32.28
N ALA A 25 22.60 -3.88 31.97
CA ALA A 25 22.11 -2.51 32.06
C ALA A 25 21.13 -2.21 30.93
N GLU A 26 21.49 -2.52 29.68
CA GLU A 26 20.61 -2.32 28.51
C GLU A 26 19.30 -3.12 28.66
N TYR A 27 19.38 -4.36 29.14
CA TYR A 27 18.19 -5.19 29.35
C TYR A 27 17.33 -4.69 30.52
N ALA A 28 17.93 -4.13 31.58
CA ALA A 28 17.19 -3.48 32.66
C ALA A 28 16.46 -2.22 32.17
N GLU A 29 17.11 -1.40 31.34
CA GLU A 29 16.49 -0.23 30.71
C GLU A 29 15.33 -0.62 29.78
N LYS A 30 15.53 -1.63 28.92
CA LYS A 30 14.46 -2.17 28.06
C LYS A 30 13.29 -2.75 28.88
N GLY A 31 13.59 -3.40 30.00
CA GLY A 31 12.59 -3.89 30.95
C GLY A 31 11.78 -2.75 31.56
N ALA A 32 12.45 -1.74 32.10
CA ALA A 32 11.82 -0.56 32.69
C ALA A 32 10.97 0.22 31.67
N ALA A 33 11.44 0.36 30.43
CA ALA A 33 10.68 1.00 29.35
C ALA A 33 9.41 0.22 28.99
N ARG A 34 9.48 -1.11 28.96
CA ARG A 34 8.30 -1.97 28.74
C ARG A 34 7.31 -1.83 29.88
N ASP A 35 7.77 -1.89 31.13
CA ASP A 35 6.92 -1.77 32.31
C ASP A 35 6.25 -0.39 32.37
N ALA A 36 6.97 0.69 32.02
CA ALA A 36 6.42 2.04 31.95
C ALA A 36 5.28 2.10 30.92
N ARG A 37 5.52 1.60 29.70
CA ARG A 37 4.50 1.55 28.64
C ARG A 37 3.28 0.71 29.06
N ASP A 38 3.50 -0.43 29.68
CA ASP A 38 2.43 -1.33 30.09
C ASP A 38 1.60 -0.72 31.27
N ARG A 39 2.24 0.07 32.16
CA ARG A 39 1.54 0.88 33.18
C ARG A 39 0.71 2.00 32.57
N GLU A 40 1.24 2.72 31.58
CA GLU A 40 0.49 3.76 30.86
C GLU A 40 -0.73 3.17 30.12
N GLU A 41 -0.53 2.05 29.42
CA GLU A 41 -1.62 1.31 28.76
C GLU A 41 -2.65 0.81 29.79
N ALA A 42 -2.22 0.36 30.98
CA ALA A 42 -3.13 -0.04 32.06
C ALA A 42 -3.97 1.14 32.59
N LYS A 43 -3.36 2.32 32.78
CA LYS A 43 -4.08 3.54 33.17
C LYS A 43 -5.12 3.93 32.12
N ALA A 44 -4.72 3.98 30.85
CA ALA A 44 -5.63 4.32 29.75
C ALA A 44 -6.77 3.30 29.59
N ARG A 45 -6.50 2.00 29.85
CA ARG A 45 -7.54 0.96 29.91
C ARG A 45 -8.53 1.19 31.05
N TYR A 46 -8.02 1.57 32.23
CA TYR A 46 -8.84 1.86 33.39
C TYR A 46 -9.74 3.09 33.16
N GLU A 47 -9.19 4.16 32.61
CA GLU A 47 -9.93 5.38 32.24
C GLU A 47 -10.99 5.08 31.17
N ALA A 48 -10.66 4.32 30.13
CA ALA A 48 -11.63 3.90 29.12
C ALA A 48 -12.76 3.07 29.73
N LYS A 49 -12.43 2.15 30.64
CA LYS A 49 -13.42 1.33 31.38
C LYS A 49 -14.32 2.19 32.24
N LEU A 50 -13.77 3.19 32.94
CA LEU A 50 -14.53 4.14 33.75
C LEU A 50 -15.49 4.97 32.87
N ALA A 51 -15.05 5.36 31.68
CA ALA A 51 -15.85 6.05 30.68
C ALA A 51 -16.82 5.13 29.92
N GLY A 52 -16.87 3.83 30.23
CA GLY A 52 -17.71 2.84 29.54
C GLY A 52 -17.31 2.55 28.09
N LYS A 53 -16.14 3.02 27.64
CA LYS A 53 -15.64 2.84 26.27
C LYS A 53 -14.66 1.68 26.20
N LYS A 54 -14.62 0.99 25.06
CA LYS A 54 -13.62 -0.05 24.81
C LYS A 54 -12.26 0.60 24.54
N TYR A 55 -11.24 0.19 25.29
CA TYR A 55 -9.87 0.63 25.05
C TYR A 55 -9.30 0.07 23.74
N HIS A 56 -8.63 0.93 22.99
CA HIS A 56 -7.87 0.59 21.79
C HIS A 56 -6.48 1.21 21.89
N ARG A 57 -5.43 0.45 21.53
CA ARG A 57 -4.02 0.84 21.73
C ARG A 57 -3.63 2.09 20.94
N ARG A 58 -4.10 2.23 19.70
CA ARG A 58 -4.02 3.52 19.00
C ARG A 58 -5.09 4.40 19.63
N ALA A 59 -4.67 5.50 20.26
CA ALA A 59 -5.57 6.49 20.84
C ALA A 59 -6.68 6.79 19.84
N SER A 60 -7.94 6.83 20.28
CA SER A 60 -9.12 6.87 19.41
C SER A 60 -9.24 8.14 18.54
N THR A 61 -8.24 9.02 18.53
CA THR A 61 -8.21 10.24 17.74
C THR A 61 -6.77 10.70 17.51
N PRO A 62 -6.19 10.43 16.34
CA PRO A 62 -5.22 11.32 15.73
C PRO A 62 -5.74 11.86 14.39
N PRO A 63 -5.31 13.06 13.94
CA PRO A 63 -5.80 13.74 12.74
C PRO A 63 -5.67 12.94 11.43
N ASP A 64 -4.87 11.87 11.42
CA ASP A 64 -4.62 11.02 10.25
C ASP A 64 -5.65 9.89 10.06
N VAL A 65 -6.71 9.84 10.86
CA VAL A 65 -7.72 8.77 10.77
C VAL A 65 -8.47 8.89 9.44
N ARG A 66 -8.37 7.84 8.63
CA ARG A 66 -9.09 7.75 7.37
C ARG A 66 -10.40 7.01 7.54
N GLU A 67 -11.34 7.32 6.66
CA GLU A 67 -12.56 6.52 6.50
C GLU A 67 -12.18 5.16 5.92
N THR A 68 -12.92 4.12 6.30
CA THR A 68 -12.65 2.78 5.77
C THR A 68 -13.07 2.72 4.31
N GLU A 69 -12.11 2.52 3.42
CA GLU A 69 -12.31 2.36 1.99
C GLU A 69 -12.31 0.87 1.59
N ALA A 70 -12.85 0.58 0.41
CA ALA A 70 -12.67 -0.73 -0.20
C ALA A 70 -11.19 -0.96 -0.57
N ARG A 71 -10.69 -2.18 -0.34
CA ARG A 71 -9.31 -2.56 -0.69
C ARG A 71 -9.06 -2.36 -2.19
N LYS A 72 -8.01 -1.61 -2.52
CA LYS A 72 -7.61 -1.31 -3.91
C LYS A 72 -6.82 -2.45 -4.56
N GLN A 73 -6.04 -3.19 -3.77
CA GLN A 73 -5.23 -4.30 -4.24
C GLN A 73 -5.92 -5.64 -3.95
N ARG A 74 -5.83 -6.58 -4.91
CA ARG A 74 -6.17 -7.99 -4.65
C ARG A 74 -5.14 -8.60 -3.72
N LEU A 75 -5.60 -9.47 -2.83
CA LEU A 75 -4.71 -10.27 -1.99
C LEU A 75 -4.01 -11.32 -2.86
N ASP A 76 -2.69 -11.29 -2.87
CA ASP A 76 -1.89 -12.32 -3.51
C ASP A 76 -1.80 -13.55 -2.62
N VAL A 77 -2.76 -14.45 -2.81
CA VAL A 77 -2.83 -15.75 -2.15
C VAL A 77 -2.08 -16.82 -2.95
N GLY A 78 -1.88 -16.59 -4.25
CA GLY A 78 -1.39 -17.58 -5.20
C GLY A 78 0.12 -17.78 -5.15
N SER A 79 0.89 -16.77 -4.75
CA SER A 79 2.36 -16.81 -4.85
C SER A 79 3.05 -17.86 -3.98
N MET A 80 2.40 -18.35 -2.92
CA MET A 80 2.91 -19.42 -2.04
C MET A 80 2.29 -20.80 -2.30
N VAL A 81 1.35 -20.92 -3.25
CA VAL A 81 0.73 -22.22 -3.56
C VAL A 81 1.78 -23.14 -4.18
N GLY A 82 1.97 -24.32 -3.56
CA GLY A 82 2.92 -25.34 -4.02
C GLY A 82 4.38 -25.11 -3.61
N LYS A 83 4.70 -24.05 -2.86
CA LYS A 83 6.06 -23.79 -2.37
C LYS A 83 6.23 -24.33 -0.95
N THR A 84 7.29 -25.11 -0.71
CA THR A 84 7.71 -25.52 0.63
C THR A 84 8.79 -24.57 1.13
N MET A 85 8.60 -24.02 2.33
CA MET A 85 9.57 -23.12 2.96
C MET A 85 10.05 -23.70 4.28
N LEU A 86 11.36 -23.66 4.50
CA LEU A 86 11.96 -24.03 5.78
C LEU A 86 11.74 -22.90 6.79
N VAL A 87 11.00 -23.17 7.87
CA VAL A 87 10.79 -22.20 8.96
C VAL A 87 11.83 -22.47 10.05
N PRO A 88 12.66 -21.47 10.42
CA PRO A 88 13.62 -21.65 11.51
C PRO A 88 12.90 -21.92 12.82
N ALA A 89 13.41 -22.87 13.61
CA ALA A 89 12.90 -23.14 14.95
C ALA A 89 13.01 -21.87 15.81
N GLY A 90 11.87 -21.30 16.20
CA GLY A 90 11.79 -20.06 16.98
C GLY A 90 11.40 -18.79 16.19
N ALA A 91 11.23 -18.86 14.87
CA ALA A 91 10.83 -17.70 14.04
C ALA A 91 9.41 -17.18 14.34
N SER A 92 8.56 -18.02 14.94
CA SER A 92 7.21 -17.65 15.35
C SER A 92 6.86 -18.28 16.70
N ILE A 93 6.54 -17.44 17.68
CA ILE A 93 5.94 -17.87 18.95
C ILE A 93 4.44 -17.59 18.83
N GLY A 94 3.67 -18.62 18.47
CA GLY A 94 2.24 -18.49 18.20
C GLY A 94 1.95 -17.69 16.94
N LYS A 95 1.06 -16.69 17.03
CA LYS A 95 0.70 -15.82 15.89
C LYS A 95 1.68 -14.66 15.68
N ARG A 96 2.65 -14.42 16.56
CA ARG A 96 3.59 -13.29 16.45
C ARG A 96 4.93 -13.75 15.88
N GLY A 97 5.52 -12.90 15.04
CA GLY A 97 6.78 -13.17 14.34
C GLY A 97 6.56 -13.65 12.91
N ARG A 98 7.62 -13.73 12.10
CA ARG A 98 7.56 -14.11 10.68
C ARG A 98 7.70 -15.64 10.53
N GLY A 99 6.66 -16.36 10.96
CA GLY A 99 6.52 -17.80 10.72
C GLY A 99 5.98 -18.14 9.34
N ALA A 100 5.71 -19.43 9.10
CA ALA A 100 5.02 -19.88 7.89
C ALA A 100 3.58 -19.34 7.84
N GLY A 101 3.23 -18.76 6.69
CA GLY A 101 1.89 -18.27 6.38
C GLY A 101 1.90 -16.82 5.90
N PHE A 102 0.73 -16.20 5.93
CA PHE A 102 0.53 -14.81 5.53
C PHE A 102 0.88 -13.86 6.67
N TYR A 103 1.79 -12.93 6.40
CA TYR A 103 2.23 -11.94 7.37
C TYR A 103 1.46 -10.62 7.21
N CYS A 104 0.99 -10.06 8.31
CA CYS A 104 0.45 -8.71 8.37
C CYS A 104 1.46 -7.75 9.02
N GLU A 105 1.92 -6.76 8.26
CA GLU A 105 2.95 -5.80 8.70
C GLU A 105 2.43 -4.79 9.73
N ALA A 106 1.16 -4.42 9.67
CA ALA A 106 0.59 -3.45 10.60
C ALA A 106 0.42 -4.01 12.03
N CYS A 107 0.27 -5.34 12.16
CA CYS A 107 -0.08 -5.98 13.43
C CYS A 107 1.01 -6.94 13.96
N ASP A 108 2.05 -7.21 13.16
CA ASP A 108 3.08 -8.22 13.42
C ASP A 108 2.49 -9.61 13.73
N LEU A 109 1.48 -10.00 12.94
CA LEU A 109 0.79 -11.27 13.06
C LEU A 109 0.92 -12.11 11.79
N THR A 110 1.18 -13.41 11.97
CA THR A 110 1.11 -14.43 10.93
C THR A 110 -0.14 -15.28 11.03
N PHE A 111 -0.78 -15.51 9.89
CA PHE A 111 -1.96 -16.36 9.74
C PHE A 111 -1.63 -17.53 8.82
N LYS A 112 -2.10 -18.72 9.20
CA LYS A 112 -1.87 -19.94 8.42
C LYS A 112 -2.83 -20.06 7.24
N ASP A 113 -4.02 -19.48 7.36
CA ASP A 113 -5.09 -19.58 6.37
C ASP A 113 -5.47 -18.20 5.80
N ASN A 114 -5.92 -18.20 4.54
CA ASN A 114 -6.39 -17.01 3.83
C ASN A 114 -7.59 -16.35 4.52
N LEU A 115 -8.53 -17.18 4.97
CA LEU A 115 -9.75 -16.71 5.61
C LEU A 115 -9.43 -15.97 6.91
N GLN A 116 -8.53 -16.53 7.72
CA GLN A 116 -8.07 -15.88 8.95
C GLN A 116 -7.36 -14.56 8.68
N LEU A 117 -6.58 -14.46 7.60
CA LEU A 117 -5.95 -13.21 7.17
C LEU A 117 -7.00 -12.17 6.77
N VAL A 118 -8.01 -12.57 5.98
CA VAL A 118 -9.09 -11.67 5.54
C VAL A 118 -9.93 -11.18 6.72
N GLU A 119 -10.31 -12.08 7.63
CA GLU A 119 -10.99 -11.74 8.88
C GLU A 119 -10.16 -10.80 9.74
N HIS A 120 -8.84 -11.02 9.81
CA HIS A 120 -7.94 -10.11 10.50
C HIS A 120 -7.96 -8.72 9.88
N TYR A 121 -7.84 -8.60 8.55
CA TYR A 121 -7.90 -7.31 7.87
C TYR A 121 -9.22 -6.57 8.08
N ASN A 122 -10.33 -7.30 8.14
CA ASN A 122 -11.65 -6.72 8.39
C ASN A 122 -11.91 -6.43 9.88
N SER A 123 -11.05 -6.92 10.78
CA SER A 123 -11.22 -6.71 12.21
C SER A 123 -10.92 -5.26 12.59
N LYS A 124 -11.67 -4.72 13.56
CA LYS A 124 -11.44 -3.36 14.10
C LYS A 124 -10.02 -3.19 14.65
N GLN A 125 -9.39 -4.27 15.12
CA GLN A 125 -8.02 -4.23 15.63
C GLN A 125 -7.02 -3.87 14.52
N HIS A 126 -7.15 -4.48 13.34
CA HIS A 126 -6.29 -4.16 12.20
C HIS A 126 -6.59 -2.78 11.63
N GLN A 127 -7.88 -2.44 11.43
CA GLN A 127 -8.29 -1.12 10.94
C GLN A 127 -7.69 0.00 11.80
N LEU A 128 -7.78 -0.11 13.12
CA LEU A 128 -7.18 0.86 14.03
C LEU A 128 -5.65 0.84 14.00
N ALA A 129 -5.02 -0.30 13.74
CA ALA A 129 -3.56 -0.37 13.58
C ALA A 129 -3.11 0.38 12.30
N VAL A 130 -3.87 0.30 11.21
CA VAL A 130 -3.62 1.00 9.94
C VAL A 130 -4.02 2.48 10.01
N GLY A 131 -4.92 2.86 10.91
CA GLY A 131 -5.42 4.24 11.04
C GLY A 131 -6.78 4.46 10.37
N GLU A 132 -7.53 3.40 10.11
CA GLU A 132 -8.91 3.49 9.64
C GLU A 132 -9.90 3.51 10.81
N SER A 133 -10.97 4.31 10.67
CA SER A 133 -12.00 4.46 11.70
C SER A 133 -12.98 3.28 11.80
N GLY A 134 -13.02 2.39 10.81
CA GLY A 134 -14.04 1.33 10.71
C GLY A 134 -15.44 1.87 10.36
N LYS A 135 -15.55 3.17 10.06
CA LYS A 135 -16.78 3.83 9.60
C LYS A 135 -16.63 4.15 8.11
N VAL A 136 -17.71 3.91 7.37
CA VAL A 136 -17.79 4.18 5.94
C VAL A 136 -18.69 5.39 5.73
N ARG A 137 -18.26 6.33 4.87
CA ARG A 137 -19.06 7.49 4.49
C ARG A 137 -20.16 7.11 3.51
N ILE A 138 -21.32 7.72 3.68
CA ILE A 138 -22.43 7.59 2.74
C ILE A 138 -22.11 8.44 1.51
N ALA A 139 -22.12 7.82 0.33
CA ALA A 139 -21.83 8.50 -0.93
C ALA A 139 -22.94 9.47 -1.32
N THR A 140 -22.58 10.58 -1.95
CA THR A 140 -23.56 11.54 -2.49
C THR A 140 -24.10 11.08 -3.86
N VAL A 141 -25.23 11.67 -4.30
CA VAL A 141 -25.82 11.33 -5.62
C VAL A 141 -24.87 11.65 -6.77
N GLU A 142 -24.08 12.73 -6.64
CA GLU A 142 -23.10 13.14 -7.64
C GLU A 142 -21.95 12.12 -7.75
N GLU A 143 -21.40 11.69 -6.61
CA GLU A 143 -20.35 10.66 -6.56
C GLU A 143 -20.81 9.33 -7.18
N VAL A 144 -22.07 8.93 -6.95
CA VAL A 144 -22.64 7.74 -7.55
C VAL A 144 -22.75 7.88 -9.07
N ARG A 145 -23.20 9.05 -9.56
CA ARG A 145 -23.29 9.31 -11.01
C ARG A 145 -21.92 9.27 -11.67
N GLU A 146 -20.91 9.87 -11.05
CA GLU A 146 -19.53 9.83 -11.55
C GLU A 146 -18.97 8.40 -11.54
N ARG A 147 -19.20 7.65 -10.47
CA ARG A 147 -18.77 6.26 -10.37
C ARG A 147 -19.41 5.37 -11.44
N LEU A 148 -20.70 5.54 -11.72
CA LEU A 148 -21.40 4.80 -12.77
C LEU A 148 -20.87 5.15 -14.17
N LYS A 149 -20.58 6.42 -14.44
CA LYS A 149 -19.93 6.84 -15.70
C LYS A 149 -18.54 6.20 -15.85
N TRP A 150 -17.74 6.18 -14.79
CA TRP A 150 -16.43 5.54 -14.78
C TRP A 150 -16.53 4.02 -15.02
N LEU A 151 -17.47 3.34 -14.37
CA LEU A 151 -17.71 1.90 -14.57
C LEU A 151 -18.14 1.59 -16.01
N LYS A 152 -19.02 2.41 -16.59
CA LYS A 152 -19.41 2.27 -17.99
C LYS A 152 -18.19 2.39 -18.91
N ARG A 153 -17.36 3.43 -18.72
CA ARG A 153 -16.14 3.63 -19.50
C ARG A 153 -15.20 2.43 -19.39
N LYS A 154 -14.93 1.94 -18.18
CA LYS A 154 -14.06 0.78 -17.94
C LYS A 154 -14.59 -0.48 -18.63
N ARG A 155 -15.91 -0.72 -18.54
CA ARG A 155 -16.55 -1.86 -19.21
C ARG A 155 -16.45 -1.75 -20.72
N ASP A 156 -16.64 -0.56 -21.28
CA ASP A 156 -16.56 -0.34 -22.72
C ASP A 156 -15.11 -0.45 -23.24
N GLU A 157 -14.11 -0.11 -22.42
CA GLU A 157 -12.68 -0.38 -22.67
C GLU A 157 -12.38 -1.89 -22.64
N GLU A 158 -12.78 -2.60 -21.58
CA GLU A 158 -12.60 -4.05 -21.46
C GLU A 158 -13.26 -4.81 -22.63
N LYS A 159 -14.45 -4.37 -23.07
CA LYS A 159 -15.12 -4.93 -24.25
C LYS A 159 -14.35 -4.72 -25.55
N LYS A 160 -13.66 -3.58 -25.71
CA LYS A 160 -12.80 -3.34 -26.89
C LYS A 160 -11.59 -4.26 -26.88
N ASP A 161 -11.04 -4.53 -25.70
CA ASP A 161 -9.90 -5.44 -25.55
C ASP A 161 -10.30 -6.91 -25.79
N GLU A 162 -11.54 -7.28 -25.46
CA GLU A 162 -12.16 -8.59 -25.75
C GLU A 162 -12.48 -8.83 -27.24
N VAL A 163 -12.39 -7.81 -28.11
CA VAL A 163 -12.53 -7.99 -29.56
C VAL A 163 -11.31 -8.76 -30.09
N ILE A 164 -11.50 -10.09 -30.17
CA ILE A 164 -10.48 -11.09 -30.51
C ILE A 164 -10.50 -11.44 -32.02
N ASN A 165 -11.55 -11.08 -32.78
CA ASN A 165 -11.55 -11.35 -34.22
C ASN A 165 -10.58 -10.43 -34.96
N LEU A 166 -9.71 -11.05 -35.76
CA LEU A 166 -8.70 -10.34 -36.56
C LEU A 166 -9.34 -9.35 -37.55
N GLU A 167 -10.50 -9.71 -38.10
CA GLU A 167 -11.28 -8.87 -39.02
C GLU A 167 -11.79 -7.60 -38.33
N GLU A 168 -12.42 -7.71 -37.16
CA GLU A 168 -12.89 -6.55 -36.38
C GLU A 168 -11.73 -5.64 -35.97
N ARG A 169 -10.54 -6.20 -35.68
CA ARG A 169 -9.34 -5.39 -35.42
C ARG A 169 -8.84 -4.64 -36.64
N LEU A 170 -8.89 -5.25 -37.83
CA LEU A 170 -8.51 -4.61 -39.09
C LEU A 170 -9.50 -3.52 -39.51
N GLU A 171 -10.79 -3.72 -39.27
CA GLU A 171 -11.82 -2.71 -39.51
C GLU A 171 -11.65 -1.51 -38.57
N VAL A 172 -11.49 -1.74 -37.27
CA VAL A 172 -11.23 -0.67 -36.29
C VAL A 172 -9.93 0.08 -36.60
N ALA A 173 -8.91 -0.59 -37.15
CA ALA A 173 -7.68 0.08 -37.58
C ALA A 173 -7.89 0.97 -38.81
N ARG A 174 -8.65 0.50 -39.82
CA ARG A 174 -9.00 1.30 -41.00
C ARG A 174 -9.85 2.52 -40.63
N GLU A 175 -10.86 2.35 -39.78
CA GLU A 175 -11.71 3.45 -39.32
C GLU A 175 -10.92 4.52 -38.58
N LYS A 176 -9.94 4.13 -37.75
CA LYS A 176 -9.03 5.09 -37.09
C LYS A 176 -8.15 5.84 -38.08
N GLU A 177 -7.61 5.15 -39.08
CA GLU A 177 -6.76 5.77 -40.11
C GLU A 177 -7.56 6.76 -40.98
N ASP A 178 -8.79 6.40 -41.34
CA ASP A 178 -9.69 7.27 -42.09
C ASP A 178 -10.15 8.47 -41.24
N ALA A 179 -10.45 8.27 -39.95
CA ALA A 179 -10.77 9.37 -39.03
C ALA A 179 -9.58 10.34 -38.84
N GLU A 180 -8.35 9.84 -38.70
CA GLU A 180 -7.14 10.68 -38.67
C GLU A 180 -6.94 11.44 -39.98
N ARG A 181 -7.19 10.78 -41.11
CA ARG A 181 -7.08 11.40 -42.44
C ARG A 181 -8.12 12.49 -42.62
N GLU A 182 -9.35 12.28 -42.16
CA GLU A 182 -10.41 13.30 -42.14
C GLU A 182 -10.09 14.43 -41.18
N GLU A 183 -9.56 14.16 -39.99
CA GLU A 183 -9.17 15.19 -39.04
C GLU A 183 -8.00 16.03 -39.58
N LYS A 184 -7.05 15.40 -40.28
CA LYS A 184 -5.95 16.07 -40.99
C LYS A 184 -6.46 16.91 -42.16
N ARG A 185 -7.47 16.42 -42.90
CA ARG A 185 -8.17 17.19 -43.94
C ARG A 185 -8.91 18.38 -43.33
N ARG A 186 -9.60 18.20 -42.21
CA ARG A 186 -10.29 19.26 -41.46
C ARG A 186 -9.31 20.32 -40.96
N LYS A 187 -8.22 19.91 -40.33
CA LYS A 187 -7.12 20.80 -39.88
C LYS A 187 -6.48 21.54 -41.06
N ARG A 188 -6.29 20.90 -42.22
CA ARG A 188 -5.80 21.57 -43.44
C ARG A 188 -6.81 22.58 -43.99
N ASN A 189 -8.09 22.24 -44.04
CA ASN A 189 -9.15 23.15 -44.50
C ASN A 189 -9.37 24.34 -43.55
N GLU A 190 -9.26 24.12 -42.24
CA GLU A 190 -9.35 25.18 -41.24
C GLU A 190 -8.16 26.15 -41.33
N LYS A 191 -6.93 25.63 -41.55
CA LYS A 191 -5.75 26.45 -41.86
C LYS A 191 -5.91 27.25 -43.16
N ARG A 192 -6.54 26.68 -44.19
CA ARG A 192 -6.85 27.36 -45.47
C ARG A 192 -7.96 28.41 -45.34
N ARG A 193 -8.88 28.28 -44.37
CA ARG A 193 -9.97 29.23 -44.13
C ARG A 193 -9.59 30.40 -43.21
N LYS A 194 -8.54 30.24 -42.38
CA LYS A 194 -8.05 31.30 -41.46
C LYS A 194 -7.18 32.36 -42.15
N THR A 195 -6.77 32.16 -43.40
CA THR A 195 -6.09 33.19 -44.19
C THR A 195 -7.11 33.98 -45.02
N LYS A 196 -7.25 35.28 -44.72
CA LYS A 196 -8.25 36.18 -45.37
C LYS A 196 -7.94 36.49 -46.85
N ASN A 197 -6.78 36.08 -47.37
CA ASN A 197 -6.28 36.43 -48.72
C ASN A 197 -5.72 35.25 -49.54
N GLY A 198 -6.20 34.01 -49.38
CA GLY A 198 -6.04 32.96 -50.42
C GLY A 198 -4.62 32.51 -50.81
N GLU A 199 -3.54 32.99 -50.17
CA GLU A 199 -2.18 32.54 -50.42
C GLU A 199 -1.78 31.50 -49.37
N GLY A 200 -1.40 30.31 -49.85
CA GLY A 200 -1.01 29.18 -49.02
C GLY A 200 0.27 29.48 -48.22
N VAL A 201 0.35 28.91 -47.02
CA VAL A 201 1.55 28.93 -46.16
C VAL A 201 2.76 28.52 -47.01
N GLN A 202 3.68 29.46 -47.27
CA GLN A 202 4.95 29.19 -47.93
C GLN A 202 5.70 28.13 -47.11
N GLY A 203 6.02 27.01 -47.74
CA GLY A 203 6.86 25.99 -47.15
C GLY A 203 8.24 26.57 -46.90
N ILE A 204 8.67 26.60 -45.63
CA ILE A 204 10.05 26.87 -45.28
C ILE A 204 10.87 25.69 -45.81
N GLN A 205 11.60 25.92 -46.90
CA GLN A 205 12.65 25.01 -47.36
C GLN A 205 13.82 25.15 -46.40
N TYR A 206 14.16 24.07 -45.70
CA TYR A 206 15.49 23.92 -45.12
C TYR A 206 16.36 23.27 -46.19
N GLU A 207 17.27 24.06 -46.75
CA GLU A 207 18.36 23.55 -47.58
C GLU A 207 19.37 22.81 -46.68
N ASN A 208 19.75 21.63 -47.14
CA ASN A 208 20.77 20.81 -46.51
C ASN A 208 22.14 21.50 -46.65
N ASP A 209 22.64 22.05 -45.55
CA ASP A 209 24.08 22.25 -45.38
C ASP A 209 24.62 21.10 -44.53
N GLY A 210 25.10 20.06 -45.21
CA GLY A 210 25.83 18.97 -44.58
C GLY A 210 27.21 19.43 -44.12
N ILE A 211 27.60 19.10 -42.89
CA ILE A 211 28.99 18.87 -42.54
C ILE A 211 29.06 17.56 -41.75
N ILE A 212 29.83 16.64 -42.32
CA ILE A 212 30.38 15.43 -41.72
C ILE A 212 31.35 15.84 -40.61
N CYS A 213 31.12 15.34 -39.38
CA CYS A 213 32.13 14.92 -38.40
C CYS A 213 31.47 14.00 -37.37
#